data_AF-A0A3G3GZ24-F1
#
_entry.id   AF-A0A3G3GZ24-F1
#
_cell.length_a   1.000
_cell.length_b   1.000
_cell.length_c   1.000
_cell.angle_alpha   90.00
_cell.angle_beta   90.00
_cell.angle_gamma   90.00
#
_symmetry.space_group_name_H-M   'P 1'
#
loop_
_entity.id
_entity.type
_entity.pdbx_description
1 polymer ?
#
loop_
_entity_poly.entity_id
_entity_poly.type
_entity_poly.pdbx_seq_one_letter_code
_entity_poly.pdbx_strand_id
1 'polypeptide(L)'
;MANSNQNPPQWTYIIHAIGLAFFMIFILMGLIYILHGSIYLTAFISITIVGILVGIIFGLVTLKKRTQAYISLLPEYLLVGLYIIIFIAVFPLCFHFFNIDIIHRNEMRKACLSKLGNLSTLENEYKKAIANKKSNLSNSATVFYGNLENTGNAQYKRALDDLLGPGTWTDDLSKGIEASQNTLEARYKLSVVDSSNLQNFKQISKAVFENWQHLKVGYIYEQINIEFKQYEAIMKKKMPDFNGPTFNEAPLSLNSSIASIKNASVVDWLLSLFVLALIYLAIILPYIYADRPIGLRRPNPPTSGERRIEVV
;
A
#
# COMPACT_ATOMS: atom_id res chain seq x y z
N MET A 1 43.61 40.91 7.76
CA MET A 1 42.18 40.76 7.38
C MET A 1 42.03 39.41 6.70
N ALA A 2 41.49 38.41 7.39
CA ALA A 2 41.38 37.06 6.85
C ALA A 2 40.19 36.98 5.90
N ASN A 3 40.48 36.72 4.62
CA ASN A 3 39.50 36.36 3.60
C ASN A 3 38.98 34.95 3.91
N SER A 4 38.12 34.78 4.90
CA SER A 4 37.50 33.48 5.17
C SER A 4 36.26 33.32 4.29
N ASN A 5 36.47 33.27 2.97
CA ASN A 5 35.50 32.69 2.06
C ASN A 5 35.69 31.16 2.12
N GLN A 6 35.59 30.60 3.33
CA GLN A 6 35.83 29.18 3.54
C GLN A 6 34.62 28.42 3.02
N ASN A 7 34.87 27.45 2.14
CA ASN A 7 33.83 26.52 1.75
C ASN A 7 33.37 25.74 2.99
N PRO A 8 32.09 25.32 3.06
CA PRO A 8 31.62 24.43 4.11
C PRO A 8 32.59 23.24 4.26
N PRO A 9 32.89 22.79 5.48
CA PRO A 9 33.74 21.64 5.70
C PRO A 9 33.30 20.43 4.87
N GLN A 10 34.22 19.66 4.32
CA GLN A 10 33.87 18.51 3.44
C GLN A 10 32.88 17.54 4.08
N TRP A 11 32.97 17.33 5.41
CA TRP A 11 32.07 16.45 6.15
C TRP A 11 30.60 16.88 6.09
N THR A 12 30.29 18.17 5.88
CA THR A 12 28.89 18.61 5.75
C THR A 12 28.23 18.09 4.48
N TYR A 13 29.01 17.95 3.39
CA TYR A 13 28.52 17.39 2.13
C TYR A 13 28.30 15.87 2.23
N ILE A 14 29.11 15.19 3.03
CA ILE A 14 28.94 13.75 3.31
C ILE A 14 27.64 13.53 4.08
N ILE A 15 27.40 14.29 5.16
CA ILE A 15 26.16 14.19 5.95
C ILE A 15 24.94 14.56 5.10
N HIS A 16 25.04 15.59 4.26
CA HIS A 16 24.00 15.95 3.31
C HIS A 16 23.66 14.80 2.36
N ALA A 17 24.65 14.16 1.76
CA ALA A 17 24.44 13.02 0.86
C ALA A 17 23.80 11.83 1.59
N ILE A 18 24.22 11.54 2.82
CA ILE A 18 23.62 10.51 3.68
C ILE A 18 22.15 10.85 3.97
N GLY A 19 21.86 12.10 4.35
CA GLY A 19 20.50 12.57 4.59
C GLY A 19 19.61 12.43 3.36
N LEU A 20 20.10 12.80 2.17
CA LEU A 20 19.40 12.62 0.90
C LEU A 20 19.16 11.14 0.58
N ALA A 21 20.12 10.26 0.83
CA ALA A 21 19.98 8.83 0.60
C ALA A 21 18.88 8.22 1.50
N PHE A 22 18.89 8.53 2.79
CA PHE A 22 17.82 8.09 3.70
C PHE A 22 16.47 8.68 3.31
N PHE A 23 16.42 9.96 2.98
CA PHE A 23 15.19 10.61 2.51
C PHE A 23 14.61 9.94 1.25
N MET A 24 15.47 9.62 0.27
CA MET A 24 15.09 8.90 -0.94
C MET A 24 14.50 7.53 -0.62
N ILE A 25 15.12 6.77 0.30
CA ILE A 25 14.61 5.45 0.73
C ILE A 25 13.22 5.60 1.38
N PHE A 26 13.04 6.57 2.28
CA PHE A 26 11.75 6.77 2.97
C PHE A 26 10.63 7.14 2.00
N ILE A 27 10.88 8.06 1.06
CA ILE A 27 9.88 8.42 0.04
C ILE A 27 9.59 7.22 -0.86
N LEU A 28 10.64 6.54 -1.35
CA LEU A 28 10.48 5.44 -2.29
C LEU A 28 9.63 4.32 -1.68
N MET A 29 9.92 3.94 -0.43
CA MET A 29 9.15 2.91 0.27
C MET A 29 7.72 3.38 0.60
N GLY A 30 7.55 4.64 1.04
CA GLY A 30 6.22 5.21 1.31
C GLY A 30 5.35 5.25 0.05
N LEU A 31 5.94 5.64 -1.09
CA LEU A 31 5.25 5.65 -2.39
C LEU A 31 4.96 4.24 -2.91
N ILE A 32 5.82 3.25 -2.66
CA ILE A 32 5.58 1.86 -3.08
C ILE A 32 4.27 1.32 -2.54
N TYR A 33 3.92 1.64 -1.29
CA TYR A 33 2.65 1.22 -0.70
C TYR A 33 1.45 1.93 -1.34
N ILE A 34 1.55 3.24 -1.56
CA ILE A 34 0.45 4.06 -2.10
C ILE A 34 0.22 3.79 -3.59
N LEU A 35 1.29 3.56 -4.35
CA LEU A 35 1.27 3.33 -5.79
C LEU A 35 1.27 1.84 -6.16
N HIS A 36 0.79 1.00 -5.24
CA HIS A 36 0.53 -0.43 -5.46
C HIS A 36 1.73 -1.21 -6.02
N GLY A 37 2.95 -0.86 -5.59
CA GLY A 37 4.19 -1.51 -6.03
C GLY A 37 4.70 -1.08 -7.41
N SER A 38 4.21 0.01 -8.00
CA SER A 38 4.73 0.54 -9.27
C SER A 38 6.15 1.13 -9.13
N ILE A 39 7.18 0.29 -9.31
CA ILE A 39 8.59 0.68 -9.09
C ILE A 39 9.02 1.85 -9.98
N TYR A 40 8.61 1.89 -11.25
CA TYR A 40 9.02 2.95 -12.16
C TYR A 40 8.45 4.32 -11.77
N LEU A 41 7.15 4.37 -11.44
CA LEU A 41 6.49 5.62 -11.06
C LEU A 41 7.00 6.12 -9.70
N THR A 42 7.17 5.21 -8.73
CA THR A 42 7.69 5.54 -7.39
C THR A 42 9.12 6.07 -7.47
N ALA A 43 9.99 5.44 -8.27
CA ALA A 43 11.36 5.91 -8.49
C ALA A 43 11.40 7.29 -9.16
N PHE A 44 10.61 7.49 -10.23
CA PHE A 44 10.53 8.77 -10.93
C PHE A 44 10.13 9.93 -10.02
N ILE A 45 9.06 9.75 -9.22
CA ILE A 45 8.59 10.78 -8.28
C ILE A 45 9.64 11.03 -7.19
N SER A 46 10.23 9.96 -6.63
CA SER A 46 11.25 10.07 -5.57
C SER A 46 12.48 10.87 -6.05
N ILE A 47 13.00 10.54 -7.23
CA ILE A 47 14.14 11.24 -7.84
C ILE A 47 13.80 12.71 -8.09
N THR A 48 12.58 13.00 -8.57
CA THR A 48 12.12 14.37 -8.82
C THR A 48 12.10 15.19 -7.53
N ILE A 49 11.53 14.65 -6.44
CA ILE A 49 11.48 15.34 -5.14
C ILE A 49 12.90 15.57 -4.59
N VAL A 50 13.78 14.56 -4.66
CA VAL A 50 15.19 14.68 -4.24
C VAL A 50 15.92 15.73 -5.07
N GLY A 51 15.73 15.76 -6.39
CA GLY A 51 16.33 16.74 -7.29
C GLY A 51 15.90 18.17 -6.97
N ILE A 52 14.61 18.39 -6.70
CA ILE A 52 14.09 19.68 -6.23
C ILE A 52 14.78 20.09 -4.92
N LEU A 53 14.92 19.16 -3.97
CA LEU A 53 15.55 19.43 -2.67
C LEU A 53 17.03 19.82 -2.82
N VAL A 54 17.77 19.11 -3.68
CA VAL A 54 19.16 19.48 -4.02
C VAL A 54 19.22 20.88 -4.63
N GLY A 55 18.32 21.20 -5.57
CA GLY A 55 18.22 22.53 -6.17
C GLY A 55 17.98 23.64 -5.14
N ILE A 56 17.09 23.40 -4.18
CA ILE A 56 16.82 24.34 -3.08
C ILE A 56 18.07 24.54 -2.21
N ILE A 57 18.72 23.46 -1.76
CA ILE A 57 19.93 23.57 -0.92
C ILE A 57 21.06 24.28 -1.67
N PHE A 58 21.28 23.96 -2.95
CA PHE A 58 22.27 24.64 -3.77
C PHE A 58 21.95 26.13 -3.93
N GLY A 59 20.68 26.47 -4.18
CA GLY A 59 20.20 27.85 -4.23
C GLY A 59 20.43 28.61 -2.92
N LEU A 60 20.11 27.99 -1.78
CA LEU A 60 20.32 28.55 -0.45
C LEU A 60 21.80 28.81 -0.16
N VAL A 61 22.68 27.83 -0.41
CA VAL A 61 24.15 28.01 -0.27
C VAL A 61 24.65 29.13 -1.17
N THR A 62 24.19 29.17 -2.42
CA THR A 62 24.59 30.19 -3.40
C THR A 62 24.17 31.58 -2.96
N LEU A 63 22.91 31.75 -2.51
CA LEU A 63 22.40 33.02 -2.01
C LEU A 63 23.16 33.50 -0.77
N LYS A 64 23.43 32.60 0.18
CA LYS A 64 24.13 32.92 1.43
C LYS A 64 25.58 33.37 1.21
N LYS A 65 26.25 32.82 0.18
CA LYS A 65 27.64 33.17 -0.21
C LYS A 65 27.76 34.45 -1.05
N ARG A 66 26.67 35.09 -1.50
CA ARG A 66 26.76 36.30 -2.34
C ARG A 66 27.43 37.44 -1.57
N THR A 67 28.42 38.08 -2.21
CA THR A 67 29.25 39.17 -1.65
C THR A 67 28.63 40.56 -1.76
N GLN A 68 27.44 40.69 -2.35
CA GLN A 68 26.82 41.99 -2.56
C GLN A 68 26.15 42.50 -1.28
N ALA A 69 26.51 43.72 -0.92
CA ALA A 69 26.19 44.37 0.33
C ALA A 69 24.69 44.78 0.49
N TYR A 70 23.85 44.69 -0.53
CA TYR A 70 22.46 45.21 -0.43
C TYR A 70 21.43 44.36 -1.17
N ILE A 71 21.54 43.02 -1.11
CA ILE A 71 20.51 42.14 -1.68
C ILE A 71 19.43 41.87 -0.62
N SER A 72 18.17 41.97 -1.06
CA SER A 72 17.01 41.52 -0.27
C SER A 72 17.15 40.05 0.17
N LEU A 73 16.86 39.76 1.44
CA LEU A 73 16.81 38.39 1.97
C LEU A 73 15.56 37.62 1.53
N LEU A 74 14.62 38.27 0.83
CA LEU A 74 13.36 37.66 0.39
C LEU A 74 13.55 36.34 -0.39
N PRO A 75 14.47 36.22 -1.38
CA PRO A 75 14.66 34.97 -2.11
C PRO A 75 15.16 33.83 -1.23
N GLU A 76 15.96 34.14 -0.19
CA GLU A 76 16.44 33.16 0.78
C GLU A 76 15.28 32.65 1.65
N TYR A 77 14.46 33.56 2.18
CA TYR A 77 13.25 33.20 2.93
C TYR A 77 12.26 32.40 2.09
N LEU A 78 12.10 32.72 0.80
CA LEU A 78 11.25 31.95 -0.11
C LEU A 78 11.76 30.52 -0.29
N LEU A 79 13.07 30.32 -0.46
CA LEU A 79 13.65 28.97 -0.57
C LEU A 79 13.54 28.18 0.74
N VAL A 80 13.74 28.82 1.90
CA VAL A 80 13.50 28.18 3.21
C VAL A 80 12.02 27.83 3.39
N GLY A 81 11.11 28.70 2.97
CA GLY A 81 9.67 28.43 2.99
C GLY A 81 9.31 27.23 2.10
N LEU A 82 9.84 27.17 0.88
CA LEU A 82 9.65 26.04 -0.03
C LEU A 82 10.21 24.74 0.55
N TYR A 83 11.38 24.79 1.19
CA TYR A 83 11.97 23.66 1.89
C TYR A 83 11.05 23.10 3.00
N ILE A 84 10.45 23.97 3.81
CA ILE A 84 9.49 23.59 4.86
C ILE A 84 8.18 23.04 4.25
N ILE A 85 7.71 23.61 3.14
CA ILE A 85 6.51 23.10 2.45
C ILE A 85 6.75 21.67 1.95
N ILE A 86 7.92 21.37 1.37
CA ILE A 86 8.27 20.01 0.95
C ILE A 86 8.33 19.06 2.14
N PHE A 87 8.91 19.49 3.27
CA PHE A 87 8.91 18.72 4.52
C PHE A 87 7.48 18.31 4.92
N ILE A 88 6.57 19.27 4.97
CA ILE A 88 5.17 19.04 5.36
C ILE A 88 4.47 18.13 4.34
N ALA A 89 4.67 18.36 3.04
CA ALA A 89 4.02 17.62 1.98
C ALA A 89 4.47 16.15 1.92
N VAL A 90 5.75 15.89 2.21
CA VAL A 90 6.34 14.55 2.17
C VAL A 90 6.16 13.79 3.49
N PHE A 91 5.94 14.49 4.61
CA PHE A 91 5.75 13.88 5.92
C PHE A 91 4.76 12.70 5.91
N PRO A 92 3.54 12.79 5.32
CA PRO A 92 2.62 11.66 5.26
C PRO A 92 3.18 10.42 4.56
N LEU A 93 4.02 10.60 3.53
CA LEU A 93 4.63 9.48 2.80
C LEU A 93 5.67 8.77 3.67
N CYS A 94 6.58 9.54 4.28
CA CYS A 94 7.60 9.02 5.18
C CYS A 94 6.98 8.38 6.43
N PHE A 95 5.95 9.02 7.00
CA PHE A 95 5.18 8.50 8.11
C PHE A 95 4.53 7.17 7.75
N HIS A 96 3.91 7.07 6.57
CA HIS A 96 3.26 5.84 6.12
C HIS A 96 4.23 4.66 6.03
N PHE A 97 5.42 4.86 5.46
CA PHE A 97 6.49 3.86 5.48
C PHE A 97 6.87 3.48 6.91
N PHE A 98 7.19 4.45 7.76
CA PHE A 98 7.61 4.18 9.14
C PHE A 98 6.52 3.42 9.92
N ASN A 99 5.26 3.81 9.72
CA ASN A 99 4.12 3.20 10.37
C ASN A 99 3.89 1.75 9.93
N ILE A 100 3.98 1.46 8.63
CA ILE A 100 3.78 0.09 8.11
C ILE A 100 4.99 -0.80 8.42
N ASP A 101 6.19 -0.30 8.17
CA ASP A 101 7.39 -1.13 8.21
C ASP A 101 8.07 -1.20 9.57
N ILE A 102 7.91 -0.20 10.43
CA ILE A 102 8.60 -0.19 11.73
C ILE A 102 7.59 -0.49 12.86
N ILE A 103 6.49 0.26 12.91
CA ILE A 103 5.57 0.21 14.04
C ILE A 103 4.60 -0.97 13.93
N HIS A 104 3.80 -1.03 12.86
CA HIS A 104 2.68 -1.96 12.72
C HIS A 104 2.99 -3.17 11.83
N ARG A 105 4.27 -3.46 11.54
CA ARG A 105 4.68 -4.53 10.62
C ARG A 105 4.00 -5.87 10.92
N ASN A 106 4.02 -6.28 12.19
CA ASN A 106 3.46 -7.57 12.61
C ASN A 106 1.94 -7.61 12.47
N GLU A 107 1.26 -6.51 12.76
CA GLU A 107 -0.19 -6.38 12.61
C GLU A 107 -0.59 -6.38 11.14
N MET A 108 0.13 -5.62 10.31
CA MET A 108 -0.06 -5.60 8.86
C MET A 108 0.17 -6.99 8.26
N ARG A 109 1.21 -7.71 8.69
CA ARG A 109 1.45 -9.10 8.28
C ARG A 109 0.29 -10.01 8.65
N LYS A 110 -0.20 -9.94 9.89
CA LYS A 110 -1.37 -10.73 10.34
C LYS A 110 -2.62 -10.39 9.52
N ALA A 111 -2.86 -9.09 9.26
CA ALA A 111 -3.98 -8.62 8.46
C ALA A 111 -3.90 -9.14 7.01
N CYS A 112 -2.73 -9.08 6.38
CA CYS A 112 -2.51 -9.60 5.02
C CYS A 112 -2.71 -11.12 4.95
N LEU A 113 -2.21 -11.87 5.93
CA LEU A 113 -2.40 -13.33 6.00
C LEU A 113 -3.87 -13.70 6.29
N SER A 114 -4.56 -12.95 7.14
CA SER A 114 -6.00 -13.13 7.38
C SER A 114 -6.80 -12.87 6.10
N LYS A 115 -6.47 -11.80 5.38
CA LYS A 115 -7.08 -11.45 4.09
C LYS A 115 -6.87 -12.55 3.06
N LEU A 116 -5.68 -13.14 3.00
CA LEU A 116 -5.40 -14.33 2.19
C LEU A 116 -6.23 -15.55 2.61
N GLY A 117 -6.45 -15.73 3.93
CA GLY A 117 -7.33 -16.76 4.47
C GLY A 117 -8.79 -16.67 4.01
N ASN A 118 -9.28 -15.48 3.66
CA ASN A 118 -10.62 -15.31 3.11
C ASN A 118 -10.78 -16.03 1.75
N LEU A 119 -9.73 -16.13 0.93
CA LEU A 119 -9.77 -16.92 -0.31
C LEU A 119 -9.92 -18.41 -0.05
N SER A 120 -9.33 -18.93 1.04
CA SER A 120 -9.54 -20.32 1.45
C SER A 120 -10.92 -20.54 2.04
N THR A 121 -11.45 -19.57 2.76
CA THR A 121 -12.82 -19.61 3.30
C THR A 121 -13.84 -19.63 2.17
N LEU A 122 -13.71 -18.77 1.15
CA LEU A 122 -14.56 -18.75 -0.04
C LEU A 122 -14.58 -20.11 -0.75
N GLU A 123 -13.41 -20.70 -0.98
CA GLU A 123 -13.26 -22.03 -1.61
C GLU A 123 -13.96 -23.13 -0.79
N ASN A 124 -13.78 -23.11 0.53
CA ASN A 124 -14.37 -24.10 1.43
C ASN A 124 -15.89 -23.98 1.52
N GLU A 125 -16.42 -22.75 1.62
CA GLU A 125 -17.87 -22.50 1.61
C GLU A 125 -18.50 -22.93 0.28
N TYR A 126 -17.79 -22.75 -0.85
CA TYR A 126 -18.25 -23.25 -2.14
C TYR A 126 -18.31 -24.79 -2.18
N LYS A 127 -17.27 -25.48 -1.69
CA LYS A 127 -17.27 -26.95 -1.58
C LYS A 127 -18.39 -27.45 -0.68
N LYS A 128 -18.64 -26.76 0.44
CA LYS A 128 -19.72 -27.06 1.37
C LYS A 128 -21.10 -26.86 0.71
N ALA A 129 -21.28 -25.81 -0.08
CA ALA A 129 -22.51 -25.59 -0.84
C ALA A 129 -22.79 -26.72 -1.85
N ILE A 130 -21.75 -27.22 -2.54
CA ILE A 130 -21.86 -28.39 -3.42
C ILE A 130 -22.26 -29.64 -2.61
N ALA A 131 -21.59 -29.90 -1.48
CA ALA A 131 -21.90 -31.04 -0.62
C ALA A 131 -23.35 -30.99 -0.08
N ASN A 132 -23.82 -29.80 0.32
CA ASN A 132 -25.20 -29.59 0.76
C ASN A 132 -26.21 -29.88 -0.36
N LYS A 133 -25.94 -29.43 -1.60
CA LYS A 133 -26.80 -29.76 -2.75
C LYS A 133 -26.86 -31.28 -3.01
N LYS A 134 -25.72 -31.99 -2.93
CA LYS A 134 -25.69 -33.46 -3.05
C LYS A 134 -26.48 -34.16 -1.94
N SER A 135 -26.33 -33.70 -0.70
CA SER A 135 -27.07 -34.26 0.44
C SER A 135 -28.56 -34.01 0.32
N ASN A 136 -28.98 -32.81 -0.08
CA ASN A 136 -30.38 -32.47 -0.29
C ASN A 136 -31.00 -33.30 -1.42
N LEU A 137 -30.25 -33.53 -2.50
CA LEU A 137 -30.66 -34.44 -3.57
C LEU A 137 -30.90 -35.85 -3.03
N SER A 138 -29.95 -36.41 -2.27
CA SER A 138 -30.09 -37.75 -1.69
C SER A 138 -31.30 -37.87 -0.76
N ASN A 139 -31.50 -36.88 0.11
CA ASN A 139 -32.60 -36.87 1.07
C ASN A 139 -33.96 -36.77 0.35
N SER A 140 -34.09 -35.84 -0.61
CA SER A 140 -35.30 -35.68 -1.40
C SER A 140 -35.62 -36.93 -2.23
N ALA A 141 -34.61 -37.53 -2.86
CA ALA A 141 -34.77 -38.77 -3.62
C ALA A 141 -35.30 -39.91 -2.74
N THR A 142 -34.72 -40.09 -1.55
CA THR A 142 -35.12 -41.15 -0.61
C THR A 142 -36.55 -40.94 -0.12
N VAL A 143 -36.92 -39.70 0.21
CA VAL A 143 -38.29 -39.36 0.65
C VAL A 143 -39.30 -39.59 -0.47
N PHE A 144 -39.02 -39.14 -1.70
CA PHE A 144 -39.92 -39.35 -2.82
C PHE A 144 -40.06 -40.82 -3.19
N TYR A 145 -38.99 -41.60 -3.13
CA TYR A 145 -39.02 -43.03 -3.40
C TYR A 145 -39.84 -43.79 -2.35
N GLY A 146 -39.60 -43.55 -1.05
CA GLY A 146 -40.40 -44.18 0.01
C GLY A 146 -41.89 -43.84 -0.08
N ASN A 147 -42.23 -42.59 -0.43
CA ASN A 147 -43.61 -42.20 -0.65
C ASN A 147 -44.22 -42.85 -1.90
N LEU A 148 -43.44 -43.00 -2.98
CA LEU A 148 -43.87 -43.70 -4.18
C LEU A 148 -44.17 -45.18 -3.89
N GLU A 149 -43.32 -45.88 -3.14
CA GLU A 149 -43.55 -47.27 -2.75
C GLU A 149 -44.80 -47.44 -1.88
N ASN A 150 -45.02 -46.50 -0.94
CA ASN A 150 -46.15 -46.57 -0.02
C ASN A 150 -47.49 -46.23 -0.67
N THR A 151 -47.52 -45.27 -1.61
CA THR A 151 -48.79 -44.74 -2.15
C THR A 151 -49.03 -45.01 -3.63
N GLY A 152 -48.00 -45.42 -4.39
CA GLY A 152 -48.08 -45.57 -5.85
C GLY A 152 -48.39 -44.27 -6.61
N ASN A 153 -48.21 -43.09 -5.98
CA ASN A 153 -48.67 -41.83 -6.56
C ASN A 153 -47.72 -41.35 -7.66
N ALA A 154 -48.28 -41.14 -8.86
CA ALA A 154 -47.55 -40.68 -10.05
C ALA A 154 -46.83 -39.33 -9.86
N GLN A 155 -47.24 -38.50 -8.90
CA GLN A 155 -46.55 -37.25 -8.57
C GLN A 155 -45.13 -37.50 -8.03
N TYR A 156 -44.95 -38.48 -7.16
CA TYR A 156 -43.62 -38.81 -6.62
C TYR A 156 -42.72 -39.46 -7.68
N LYS A 157 -43.32 -40.21 -8.61
CA LYS A 157 -42.61 -40.72 -9.79
C LYS A 157 -42.04 -39.58 -10.63
N ARG A 158 -42.86 -38.57 -10.96
CA ARG A 158 -42.42 -37.39 -11.70
C ARG A 158 -41.33 -36.62 -10.94
N ALA A 159 -41.50 -36.43 -9.64
CA ALA A 159 -40.51 -35.75 -8.81
C ALA A 159 -39.15 -36.48 -8.79
N LEU A 160 -39.15 -37.81 -8.79
CA LEU A 160 -37.92 -38.61 -8.93
C LEU A 160 -37.31 -38.50 -10.32
N ASP A 161 -38.12 -38.59 -11.37
CA ASP A 161 -37.66 -38.43 -12.76
C ASP A 161 -37.06 -37.03 -12.98
N ASP A 162 -37.63 -35.98 -12.38
CA ASP A 162 -37.11 -34.61 -12.43
C ASP A 162 -35.80 -34.44 -11.65
N LEU A 163 -35.65 -35.15 -10.52
CA LEU A 163 -34.49 -35.03 -9.64
C LEU A 163 -33.30 -35.87 -10.10
N LEU A 164 -33.56 -37.11 -10.53
CA LEU A 164 -32.55 -38.13 -10.85
C LEU A 164 -32.41 -38.41 -12.34
N GLY A 165 -33.39 -38.01 -13.15
CA GLY A 165 -33.51 -38.37 -14.55
C GLY A 165 -34.54 -39.50 -14.78
N PRO A 166 -35.24 -39.51 -15.93
CA PRO A 166 -36.25 -40.53 -16.21
C PRO A 166 -35.67 -41.95 -16.18
N GLY A 167 -36.23 -42.81 -15.32
CA GLY A 167 -35.88 -44.23 -15.26
C GLY A 167 -34.50 -44.56 -14.68
N THR A 168 -33.74 -43.58 -14.17
CA THR A 168 -32.40 -43.84 -13.59
C THR A 168 -32.44 -44.51 -12.22
N TRP A 169 -33.61 -44.57 -11.59
CA TRP A 169 -33.81 -45.03 -10.21
C TRP A 169 -34.64 -46.32 -10.12
N THR A 170 -35.12 -46.87 -11.23
CA THR A 170 -36.07 -48.00 -11.23
C THR A 170 -35.44 -49.33 -10.83
N ASP A 171 -34.17 -49.53 -11.15
CA ASP A 171 -33.45 -50.77 -10.86
C ASP A 171 -32.68 -50.69 -9.53
N ASP A 172 -32.16 -49.49 -9.21
CA ASP A 172 -31.37 -49.23 -8.00
C ASP A 172 -31.35 -47.72 -7.71
N LEU A 173 -32.10 -47.30 -6.69
CA LEU A 173 -32.18 -45.90 -6.27
C LEU A 173 -30.79 -45.33 -5.94
N SER A 174 -29.92 -46.13 -5.33
CA SER A 174 -28.59 -45.68 -4.89
C SER A 174 -27.73 -45.30 -6.09
N LYS A 175 -27.78 -46.09 -7.17
CA LYS A 175 -27.08 -45.77 -8.43
C LYS A 175 -27.64 -44.53 -9.11
N GLY A 176 -28.97 -44.36 -9.09
CA GLY A 176 -29.61 -43.14 -9.59
C GLY A 176 -29.14 -41.89 -8.85
N ILE A 177 -29.14 -41.94 -7.51
CA ILE A 177 -28.63 -40.87 -6.65
C ILE A 177 -27.15 -40.59 -6.94
N GLU A 178 -26.32 -41.63 -7.01
CA GLU A 178 -24.88 -41.48 -7.28
C GLU A 178 -24.61 -40.82 -8.64
N ALA A 179 -25.29 -41.27 -9.71
CA ALA A 179 -25.15 -40.71 -11.05
C ALA A 179 -25.53 -39.21 -11.09
N SER A 180 -26.62 -38.83 -10.41
CA SER A 180 -27.04 -37.43 -10.32
C SER A 180 -26.10 -36.60 -9.46
N GLN A 181 -25.57 -37.14 -8.36
CA GLN A 181 -24.55 -36.47 -7.55
C GLN A 181 -23.26 -36.23 -8.32
N ASN A 182 -22.83 -37.20 -9.15
CA ASN A 182 -21.65 -37.08 -10.02
C ASN A 182 -21.88 -36.03 -11.10
N THR A 183 -23.08 -35.99 -11.69
CA THR A 183 -23.47 -34.94 -12.66
C THR A 183 -23.47 -33.55 -12.02
N LEU A 184 -23.98 -33.45 -10.80
CA LEU A 184 -24.01 -32.22 -10.02
C LEU A 184 -22.59 -31.74 -9.69
N GLU A 185 -21.70 -32.65 -9.29
CA GLU A 185 -20.29 -32.34 -9.08
C GLU A 185 -19.64 -31.86 -10.37
N ALA A 186 -19.80 -32.58 -11.48
CA ALA A 186 -19.21 -32.20 -12.76
C ALA A 186 -19.65 -30.79 -13.21
N ARG A 187 -20.92 -30.43 -12.96
CA ARG A 187 -21.47 -29.10 -13.28
C ARG A 187 -20.81 -27.98 -12.46
N TYR A 188 -20.70 -28.18 -11.14
CA TYR A 188 -20.23 -27.15 -10.21
C TYR A 188 -18.73 -27.17 -9.93
N LYS A 189 -18.01 -28.24 -10.28
CA LYS A 189 -16.56 -28.34 -10.10
C LYS A 189 -15.86 -27.21 -10.87
N LEU A 190 -14.96 -26.51 -10.18
CA LEU A 190 -14.08 -25.52 -10.79
C LEU A 190 -13.09 -26.21 -11.72
N SER A 191 -12.61 -25.50 -12.74
CA SER A 191 -11.62 -26.12 -13.62
C SER A 191 -10.31 -26.38 -12.84
N VAL A 192 -9.53 -27.37 -13.31
CA VAL A 192 -8.21 -27.67 -12.74
C VAL A 192 -7.29 -26.44 -12.88
N VAL A 193 -7.45 -25.69 -13.97
CA VAL A 193 -6.71 -24.44 -14.22
C VAL A 193 -7.06 -23.40 -13.17
N ASP A 194 -8.34 -23.15 -12.91
CA ASP A 194 -8.78 -22.19 -11.87
C ASP A 194 -8.24 -22.59 -10.49
N SER A 195 -8.33 -23.88 -10.15
CA SER A 195 -7.89 -24.36 -8.84
C SER A 195 -6.37 -24.26 -8.66
N SER A 196 -5.59 -24.61 -9.69
CA SER A 196 -4.13 -24.54 -9.65
C SER A 196 -3.61 -23.10 -9.61
N ASN A 197 -4.23 -22.20 -10.39
CA ASN A 197 -3.91 -20.78 -10.37
C ASN A 197 -4.14 -20.18 -8.97
N LEU A 198 -5.27 -20.50 -8.32
CA LEU A 198 -5.56 -20.04 -6.96
C LEU A 198 -4.52 -20.53 -5.95
N GLN A 199 -4.15 -21.80 -6.01
CA GLN A 199 -3.17 -22.38 -5.07
C GLN A 199 -1.78 -21.79 -5.28
N ASN A 200 -1.35 -21.60 -6.53
CA ASN A 200 -0.10 -20.93 -6.84
C ASN A 200 -0.11 -19.47 -6.32
N PHE A 201 -1.18 -18.73 -6.60
CA PHE A 201 -1.35 -17.37 -6.09
C PHE A 201 -1.32 -17.33 -4.55
N LYS A 202 -1.99 -18.26 -3.87
CA LYS A 202 -1.98 -18.38 -2.40
C LYS A 202 -0.57 -18.63 -1.86
N GLN A 203 0.19 -19.52 -2.47
CA GLN A 203 1.56 -19.83 -2.06
C GLN A 203 2.50 -18.63 -2.24
N ILE A 204 2.46 -17.99 -3.41
CA ILE A 204 3.25 -16.78 -3.69
C ILE A 204 2.89 -15.67 -2.69
N SER A 205 1.60 -15.42 -2.49
CA SER A 205 1.13 -14.37 -1.57
C SER A 205 1.54 -14.63 -0.13
N LYS A 206 1.43 -15.89 0.32
CA LYS A 206 1.87 -16.31 1.65
C LYS A 206 3.37 -16.05 1.83
N ALA A 207 4.19 -16.45 0.86
CA ALA A 207 5.63 -16.22 0.91
C ALA A 207 6.00 -14.71 0.94
N VAL A 208 5.25 -13.88 0.21
CA VAL A 208 5.43 -12.41 0.22
C VAL A 208 5.17 -11.83 1.61
N PHE A 209 4.09 -12.23 2.28
CA PHE A 209 3.76 -11.71 3.60
C PHE A 209 4.58 -12.32 4.73
N GLU A 210 4.93 -13.61 4.64
CA GLU A 210 5.74 -14.28 5.65
C GLU A 210 7.17 -13.77 5.69
N ASN A 211 7.74 -13.50 4.51
CA ASN A 211 9.08 -12.93 4.38
C ASN A 211 9.09 -11.40 4.29
N TRP A 212 7.91 -10.78 4.40
CA TRP A 212 7.71 -9.34 4.31
C TRP A 212 8.46 -8.69 3.13
N GLN A 213 8.19 -9.18 1.92
CA GLN A 213 8.84 -8.69 0.71
C GLN A 213 8.33 -7.28 0.35
N HIS A 214 8.92 -6.24 0.95
CA HIS A 214 8.47 -4.83 0.90
C HIS A 214 7.96 -4.37 -0.47
N LEU A 215 8.72 -4.65 -1.54
CA LEU A 215 8.41 -4.22 -2.90
C LEU A 215 7.13 -4.87 -3.48
N LYS A 216 6.67 -5.99 -2.91
CA LYS A 216 5.53 -6.78 -3.39
C LYS A 216 4.32 -6.73 -2.46
N VAL A 217 4.48 -6.31 -1.20
CA VAL A 217 3.38 -6.32 -0.21
C VAL A 217 2.20 -5.50 -0.69
N GLY A 218 2.42 -4.26 -1.15
CA GLY A 218 1.34 -3.39 -1.64
C GLY A 218 0.60 -3.98 -2.84
N TYR A 219 1.35 -4.45 -3.83
CA TYR A 219 0.79 -5.09 -5.03
C TYR A 219 -0.04 -6.34 -4.68
N ILE A 220 0.52 -7.28 -3.93
CA ILE A 220 -0.16 -8.55 -3.59
C ILE A 220 -1.39 -8.28 -2.71
N TYR A 221 -1.31 -7.32 -1.79
CA TYR A 221 -2.45 -6.94 -0.96
C TYR A 221 -3.66 -6.50 -1.78
N GLU A 222 -3.44 -5.74 -2.87
CA GLU A 222 -4.50 -5.35 -3.80
C GLU A 222 -4.96 -6.53 -4.67
N GLN A 223 -4.02 -7.34 -5.19
CA GLN A 223 -4.36 -8.50 -6.02
C GLN A 223 -5.28 -9.50 -5.32
N ILE A 224 -5.19 -9.67 -4.00
CA ILE A 224 -6.11 -10.56 -3.27
C ILE A 224 -7.58 -10.14 -3.44
N ASN A 225 -7.87 -8.84 -3.48
CA ASN A 225 -9.24 -8.34 -3.70
C ASN A 225 -9.73 -8.67 -5.12
N ILE A 226 -8.83 -8.53 -6.10
CA ILE A 226 -9.12 -8.82 -7.51
C ILE A 226 -9.40 -10.31 -7.67
N GLU A 227 -8.50 -11.15 -7.16
CA GLU A 227 -8.65 -12.61 -7.18
C GLU A 227 -9.93 -13.03 -6.46
N PHE A 228 -10.23 -12.50 -5.27
CA PHE A 228 -11.45 -12.83 -4.54
C PHE A 228 -12.71 -12.58 -5.38
N LYS A 229 -12.81 -11.39 -5.99
CA LYS A 229 -13.94 -11.02 -6.86
C LYS A 229 -14.03 -11.90 -8.10
N GLN A 230 -12.88 -12.24 -8.71
CA GLN A 230 -12.84 -13.12 -9.88
C GLN A 230 -13.32 -14.53 -9.54
N TYR A 231 -12.82 -15.12 -8.45
CA TYR A 231 -13.26 -16.46 -8.01
C TYR A 231 -14.73 -16.47 -7.59
N GLU A 232 -15.20 -15.46 -6.85
CA GLU A 232 -16.60 -15.34 -6.47
C GLU A 232 -17.50 -15.27 -7.72
N ALA A 233 -17.11 -14.51 -8.75
CA ALA A 233 -17.86 -14.41 -10.00
C ALA A 233 -17.91 -15.75 -10.75
N ILE A 234 -16.80 -16.51 -10.81
CA ILE A 234 -16.76 -17.85 -11.41
C ILE A 234 -17.70 -18.80 -10.64
N MET A 235 -17.65 -18.78 -9.32
CA MET A 235 -18.49 -19.61 -8.45
C MET A 235 -19.97 -19.30 -8.62
N LYS A 236 -20.36 -18.01 -8.64
CA LYS A 236 -21.74 -17.57 -8.89
C LYS A 236 -22.22 -17.90 -10.30
N LYS A 237 -21.36 -17.80 -11.31
CA LYS A 237 -21.70 -18.23 -12.68
C LYS A 237 -22.05 -19.72 -12.74
N LYS A 238 -21.32 -20.55 -12.00
CA LYS A 238 -21.59 -21.98 -11.91
C LYS A 238 -22.78 -22.30 -11.01
N MET A 239 -22.94 -21.59 -9.90
CA MET A 239 -24.00 -21.78 -8.90
C MET A 239 -24.63 -20.41 -8.56
N PRO A 240 -25.66 -19.96 -9.30
CA PRO A 240 -26.23 -18.62 -9.12
C PRO A 240 -26.81 -18.32 -7.74
N ASP A 241 -27.22 -19.36 -7.01
CA ASP A 241 -27.72 -19.28 -5.64
C ASP A 241 -26.61 -19.34 -4.58
N PHE A 242 -25.34 -19.36 -4.97
CA PHE A 242 -24.22 -19.33 -4.04
C PHE A 242 -24.07 -17.95 -3.39
N ASN A 243 -24.37 -17.91 -2.08
CA ASN A 243 -24.10 -16.77 -1.22
C ASN A 243 -22.78 -16.99 -0.47
N GLY A 244 -21.68 -16.55 -1.09
CA GLY A 244 -20.35 -16.62 -0.48
C GLY A 244 -20.19 -15.71 0.75
N PRO A 245 -19.12 -15.91 1.53
CA PRO A 245 -18.80 -15.04 2.65
C PRO A 245 -18.56 -13.60 2.18
N THR A 246 -18.96 -12.62 3.00
CA THR A 246 -18.60 -11.22 2.75
C THR A 246 -17.10 -11.00 2.95
N PHE A 247 -16.49 -10.28 2.03
CA PHE A 247 -15.09 -9.91 2.15
C PHE A 247 -14.91 -8.79 3.17
N ASN A 248 -14.44 -9.13 4.37
CA ASN A 248 -14.11 -8.13 5.38
C ASN A 248 -12.78 -7.46 4.99
N GLU A 249 -12.82 -6.16 4.72
CA GLU A 249 -11.59 -5.39 4.56
C GLU A 249 -10.81 -5.33 5.87
N ALA A 250 -9.48 -5.39 5.78
CA ALA A 250 -8.66 -5.25 6.96
C ALA A 250 -8.77 -3.82 7.52
N PRO A 251 -8.73 -3.64 8.86
CA PRO A 251 -8.90 -2.34 9.49
C PRO A 251 -7.76 -1.34 9.16
N LEU A 252 -6.60 -1.84 8.75
CA LEU A 252 -5.46 -1.01 8.37
C LEU A 252 -5.39 -0.84 6.84
N SER A 253 -5.56 0.41 6.39
CA SER A 253 -5.45 0.78 4.99
C SER A 253 -3.97 0.85 4.57
N LEU A 254 -3.55 -0.11 3.76
CA LEU A 254 -2.20 -0.19 3.22
C LEU A 254 -1.93 0.89 2.16
N ASN A 255 -2.98 1.47 1.57
CA ASN A 255 -2.85 2.37 0.42
C ASN A 255 -3.14 3.84 0.78
N SER A 256 -3.35 4.16 2.07
CA SER A 256 -3.69 5.52 2.51
C SER A 256 -2.74 6.03 3.61
N SER A 257 -1.85 6.94 3.21
CA SER A 257 -0.96 7.65 4.12
C SER A 257 -1.72 8.54 5.12
N ILE A 258 -2.80 9.19 4.66
CA ILE A 258 -3.63 10.04 5.52
C ILE A 258 -4.37 9.19 6.57
N ALA A 259 -4.92 8.04 6.18
CA ALA A 259 -5.56 7.14 7.15
C ALA A 259 -4.55 6.62 8.18
N SER A 260 -3.31 6.37 7.77
CA SER A 260 -2.24 5.96 8.69
C SER A 260 -1.98 7.03 9.76
N ILE A 261 -1.93 8.32 9.39
CA ILE A 261 -1.76 9.41 10.36
C ILE A 261 -2.96 9.48 11.33
N LYS A 262 -4.18 9.41 10.79
CA LYS A 262 -5.41 9.57 11.60
C LYS A 262 -5.57 8.49 12.67
N ASN A 263 -5.08 7.29 12.40
CA ASN A 263 -5.24 6.13 13.28
C ASN A 263 -4.01 5.87 14.17
N ALA A 264 -2.92 6.60 13.98
CA ALA A 264 -1.70 6.40 14.74
C ALA A 264 -1.74 7.06 16.13
N SER A 265 -0.94 6.52 17.05
CA SER A 265 -0.75 7.17 18.34
C SER A 265 0.03 8.48 18.20
N VAL A 266 -0.15 9.41 19.14
CA VAL A 266 0.62 10.67 19.17
C VAL A 266 2.12 10.40 19.27
N VAL A 267 2.52 9.34 19.97
CA VAL A 267 3.93 8.96 20.13
C VAL A 267 4.55 8.54 18.80
N ASP A 268 3.83 7.72 18.02
CA ASP A 268 4.28 7.27 16.70
C ASP A 268 4.48 8.44 15.74
N TRP A 269 3.53 9.39 15.77
CA TRP A 269 3.60 10.62 14.99
C TRP A 269 4.80 11.47 15.39
N LEU A 270 5.00 11.72 16.69
CA LEU A 270 6.14 12.50 17.19
C LEU A 270 7.48 11.84 16.90
N LEU A 271 7.58 10.52 17.04
CA LEU A 271 8.80 9.77 16.75
C LEU A 271 9.15 9.86 15.26
N SER A 272 8.16 9.68 14.39
CA SER A 272 8.35 9.80 12.93
C SER A 272 8.73 11.22 12.53
N LEU A 273 8.11 12.23 13.15
CA LEU A 273 8.42 13.63 12.93
C LEU A 273 9.85 13.95 13.36
N PHE A 274 10.28 13.44 14.51
CA PHE A 274 11.65 13.60 15.01
C PHE A 274 12.68 12.97 14.06
N VAL A 275 12.46 11.73 13.62
CA VAL A 275 13.34 11.06 12.64
C VAL A 275 13.41 11.85 11.33
N LEU A 276 12.28 12.30 10.80
CA LEU A 276 12.26 13.09 9.57
C LEU A 276 12.93 14.45 9.76
N ALA A 277 12.75 15.10 10.91
CA ALA A 277 13.42 16.36 11.23
C ALA A 277 14.94 16.20 11.27
N LEU A 278 15.47 15.11 11.84
CA LEU A 278 16.90 14.81 11.82
C LEU A 278 17.44 14.63 10.40
N ILE A 279 16.68 13.93 9.55
CA ILE A 279 17.03 13.77 8.12
C ILE A 279 17.08 15.13 7.42
N TYR A 280 16.09 16.00 7.66
CA TYR A 280 16.06 17.34 7.08
C TYR A 280 17.20 18.21 7.61
N LEU A 281 17.50 18.17 8.90
CA LEU A 281 18.67 18.85 9.47
C LEU A 281 19.99 18.41 8.82
N ALA A 282 20.15 17.11 8.55
CA ALA A 282 21.30 16.60 7.81
C ALA A 282 21.36 17.14 6.37
N ILE A 283 20.22 17.25 5.69
CA ILE A 283 20.13 17.76 4.32
C ILE A 283 20.45 19.26 4.25
N ILE A 284 19.97 20.08 5.18
CA ILE A 284 20.19 21.54 5.14
C ILE A 284 21.58 21.96 5.66
N LEU A 285 22.35 21.02 6.21
CA LEU A 285 23.62 21.28 6.87
C LEU A 285 24.64 22.11 6.05
N PRO A 286 24.83 21.89 4.73
CA PRO A 286 25.74 22.72 3.93
C PRO A 286 25.35 24.20 3.91
N TYR A 287 24.06 24.52 3.99
CA TYR A 287 23.58 25.90 4.09
C TYR A 287 23.84 26.49 5.47
N ILE A 288 23.66 25.72 6.56
CA ILE A 288 23.92 26.19 7.93
C ILE A 288 25.40 26.62 8.06
N TYR A 289 26.31 25.80 7.55
CA TYR A 289 27.77 26.02 7.61
C TYR A 289 28.35 26.89 6.49
N ALA A 290 27.53 27.34 5.53
CA ALA A 290 27.99 28.34 4.57
C ALA A 290 28.11 29.71 5.26
N ASP A 291 29.28 30.34 5.16
CA ASP A 291 29.52 31.66 5.74
C ASP A 291 28.90 32.77 4.89
N ARG A 292 28.37 33.80 5.58
CA ARG A 292 28.05 35.07 4.93
C ARG A 292 29.32 35.92 4.87
N PRO A 293 29.68 36.50 3.72
CA PRO A 293 30.82 37.39 3.63
C PRO A 293 30.63 38.58 4.58
N ILE A 294 31.58 38.78 5.51
CA ILE A 294 31.57 39.87 6.49
C ILE A 294 31.92 41.16 5.73
N GLY A 295 30.89 41.82 5.20
CA GLY A 295 31.08 42.96 4.30
C GLY A 295 29.90 43.92 4.30
N LEU A 296 29.37 44.27 5.48
CA LEU A 296 28.36 45.31 5.66
C LEU A 296 28.45 45.93 7.05
N ARG A 297 29.60 46.55 7.36
CA ARG A 297 29.51 47.71 8.25
C ARG A 297 28.67 48.72 7.48
N ARG A 298 27.53 49.16 8.06
CA ARG A 298 26.89 50.40 7.61
C ARG A 298 28.03 51.42 7.44
N PRO A 299 28.15 52.14 6.31
CA PRO A 299 29.02 53.30 6.30
C PRO A 299 28.63 54.11 7.54
N ASN A 300 29.62 54.42 8.39
CA ASN A 300 29.36 55.30 9.52
C ASN A 300 28.57 56.48 8.95
N PRO A 301 27.41 56.86 9.54
CA PRO A 301 26.73 58.06 9.11
C PRO A 301 27.78 59.17 9.08
N PRO A 302 27.85 59.98 8.02
CA PRO A 302 28.84 61.05 7.93
C PRO A 302 28.78 61.81 9.24
N THR A 303 29.88 61.81 10.00
CA THR A 303 30.00 62.61 11.21
C THR A 303 29.68 64.03 10.81
N SER A 304 28.55 64.53 11.28
CA SER A 304 28.06 65.88 11.04
C SER A 304 29.09 66.89 11.55
N GLY A 305 30.05 67.28 10.71
CA GLY A 305 31.15 68.13 11.16
C GLY A 305 32.18 68.53 10.09
N GLU A 306 32.46 67.70 9.09
CA GLU A 306 33.41 68.10 8.04
C GLU A 306 32.71 68.87 6.93
N ARG A 307 32.43 70.17 7.17
CA ARG A 307 32.30 71.14 6.07
C ARG A 307 33.69 71.32 5.47
N ARG A 308 33.96 70.67 4.33
CA ARG A 308 35.03 71.13 3.44
C ARG A 308 34.61 72.49 2.90
N ILE A 309 35.26 73.55 3.39
CA ILE A 309 35.25 74.85 2.74
C ILE A 309 36.23 74.73 1.59
N GLU A 310 35.73 74.54 0.37
CA GLU A 310 36.52 74.79 -0.83
C GLU A 310 36.64 76.32 -0.95
N VAL A 311 37.86 76.82 -0.70
CA VAL A 311 38.23 78.19 -1.03
C VAL A 311 38.53 78.19 -2.52
N VAL A 312 37.71 78.91 -3.29
CA VAL A 312 37.88 79.21 -4.71
C VAL A 312 39.08 80.13 -4.91
#